data_AF-A0A9N7MTJ6-F1
#
_entry.id   AF-A0A9N7MTJ6-F1
#
_cell.length_a   1.000
_cell.length_b   1.000
_cell.length_c   1.000
_cell.angle_alpha   90.00
_cell.angle_beta   90.00
_cell.angle_gamma   90.00
#
_symmetry.space_group_name_H-M   'P 1'
#
loop_
_entity.id
_entity.type
_entity.pdbx_description
1 polymer ?
#
loop_
_entity_poly.entity_id
_entity_poly.type
_entity_poly.pdbx_seq_one_letter_code
_entity_poly.pdbx_strand_id
1 'polypeptide(L)' 'TKMYHDLKGSFWWRGLKKDIAEFVRRCLTCQQVKAEHQSPIGLLQPLPIPRWKWEE' A
#
# COMPACT_ATOMS: atom_id res chain seq x y z
N THR A 1 -11.83 1.71 1.44
CA THR A 1 -10.82 2.16 2.43
C THR A 1 -11.52 2.50 3.72
N LYS A 2 -10.92 2.22 4.87
CA LYS A 2 -11.50 2.49 6.21
C LYS A 2 -12.12 3.90 6.30
N MET A 3 -11.36 4.93 5.92
CA MET A 3 -11.82 6.33 5.93
C MET A 3 -13.10 6.60 5.12
N TYR A 4 -13.31 5.92 3.99
CA TYR A 4 -14.56 6.06 3.23
C TYR A 4 -15.76 5.49 3.99
N HIS A 5 -15.58 4.34 4.65
CA HIS A 5 -16.67 3.73 5.43
C HIS A 5 -17.02 4.57 6.66
N ASP A 6 -16.02 5.14 7.33
CA ASP A 6 -16.22 6.01 8.49
C ASP A 6 -17.02 7.27 8.12
N LEU A 7 -16.70 7.89 6.96
CA LEU A 7 -17.32 9.15 6.55
C LEU A 7 -18.67 8.98 5.83
N LYS A 8 -18.92 7.83 5.18
CA LYS A 8 -20.14 7.58 4.41
C LYS A 8 -21.43 7.65 5.25
N GLY A 9 -21.33 7.40 6.57
CA GLY A 9 -22.49 7.45 7.48
C GLY A 9 -22.97 8.87 7.79
N SER A 10 -22.10 9.87 7.67
CA SER A 10 -22.41 11.25 8.08
C SER A 10 -22.35 12.25 6.93
N PHE A 11 -21.67 11.90 5.84
CA PHE A 11 -21.44 12.80 4.72
C PHE A 11 -21.70 12.15 3.37
N TRP A 12 -22.21 12.93 2.42
CA TRP A 12 -22.40 12.51 1.05
C TRP A 12 -22.25 13.66 0.06
N TRP A 13 -21.48 13.44 -1.00
CA TRP A 13 -21.42 14.30 -2.19
C TRP A 13 -20.91 13.51 -3.40
N ARG A 14 -21.07 14.06 -4.61
CA ARG A 14 -20.51 13.45 -5.82
C ARG A 14 -18.99 13.50 -5.75
N GLY A 15 -18.34 12.33 -5.69
CA GLY A 15 -16.88 12.24 -5.66
C GLY A 15 -16.27 11.99 -4.29
N LEU A 16 -17.06 11.86 -3.20
CA LEU A 16 -16.59 11.58 -1.84
C LEU A 16 -15.44 10.55 -1.78
N LYS A 17 -15.61 9.40 -2.46
CA LYS A 17 -14.61 8.34 -2.48
C LYS A 17 -13.29 8.77 -3.16
N LYS A 18 -13.38 9.57 -4.23
CA LYS A 18 -12.24 10.09 -4.99
C LYS A 18 -11.47 11.10 -4.15
N ASP A 19 -12.18 12.02 -3.51
CA ASP A 19 -11.56 13.06 -2.69
C ASP A 19 -10.86 12.46 -1.47
N ILE A 20 -11.46 11.47 -0.82
CA ILE A 20 -10.81 10.71 0.26
C ILE A 20 -9.56 10.00 -0.23
N ALA A 21 -9.60 9.37 -1.41
CA ALA A 21 -8.43 8.70 -1.97
C ALA A 21 -7.31 9.70 -2.27
N GLU A 22 -7.64 10.87 -2.82
CA GLU A 22 -6.68 11.92 -3.11
C GLU A 22 -6.08 12.54 -1.84
N PHE A 23 -6.90 12.76 -0.81
CA PHE A 23 -6.44 13.22 0.50
C PHE A 23 -5.45 12.24 1.13
N VAL A 24 -5.81 10.95 1.19
CA VAL A 24 -4.92 9.91 1.73
C VAL A 24 -3.63 9.79 0.91
N ARG A 25 -3.72 9.92 -0.41
CA ARG A 25 -2.55 9.90 -1.31
C ARG A 25 -1.58 11.04 -1.02
N ARG A 26 -2.05 12.23 -0.61
CA ARG A 26 -1.20 13.40 -0.31
C ARG A 26 -0.69 13.44 1.14
N CYS A 27 -1.19 12.56 2.01
CA CYS A 27 -0.82 12.56 3.43
C CYS A 27 0.53 11.86 3.65
N LEU A 28 1.57 12.63 4.02
CA LEU A 28 2.92 12.12 4.28
C LEU A 28 2.96 11.03 5.37
N THR A 29 2.25 11.24 6.47
CA THR A 29 2.17 10.25 7.55
C THR A 29 1.54 8.94 7.08
N CYS A 30 0.51 9.01 6.22
CA CYS A 30 -0.08 7.80 5.64
C CYS A 30 0.90 7.07 4.73
N GLN A 31 1.64 7.80 3.88
CA GLN A 31 2.64 7.22 2.98
C GLN A 31 3.80 6.55 3.75
N GLN A 32 4.24 7.13 4.86
CA GLN A 32 5.35 6.60 5.66
C GLN A 32 4.94 5.40 6.52
N VAL A 33 3.75 5.44 7.12
CA VAL A 33 3.31 4.42 8.09
C VAL A 33 2.62 3.25 7.41
N LYS A 34 1.95 3.47 6.27
CA LYS A 34 1.26 2.40 5.54
C LYS A 34 2.16 1.91 4.42
N ALA A 35 2.75 0.73 4.63
CA ALA A 35 3.43 0.01 3.57
C ALA A 35 2.47 -0.26 2.39
N GLU A 36 3.01 -0.24 1.18
CA GLU A 36 2.30 -0.72 0.01
C GLU A 36 2.08 -2.24 0.15
N HIS A 37 0.82 -2.67 0.16
CA HIS A 37 0.48 -4.09 0.18
C HIS A 37 0.39 -4.70 -1.21
N GLN A 38 0.94 -4.03 -2.23
CA GLN A 38 1.03 -4.61 -3.56
C GLN A 38 2.20 -5.58 -3.57
N SER A 39 1.95 -6.81 -4.01
CA SER A 39 3.04 -7.73 -4.28
C SER A 39 3.94 -7.12 -5.36
N PRO A 40 5.27 -7.14 -5.19
CA PRO A 40 6.17 -6.69 -6.23
C PRO A 40 5.85 -7.46 -7.52
N ILE A 41 5.71 -6.73 -8.62
CA ILE A 41 5.54 -7.32 -9.94
C ILE A 41 6.86 -7.99 -10.30
N GLY A 42 6.86 -9.32 -10.39
CA GLY A 42 8.01 -10.11 -10.79
C GLY A 42 8.04 -11.50 -10.21
N LEU A 43 8.85 -12.36 -10.80
CA LEU A 43 9.28 -13.61 -10.17
C LEU A 43 10.25 -13.23 -9.05
N LEU A 44 10.10 -13.87 -7.88
CA LEU A 44 11.14 -13.84 -6.87
C LEU A 44 12.44 -14.29 -7.55
N GLN A 45 13.52 -13.51 -7.40
CA GLN A 45 14.84 -13.96 -7.82
C GLN A 45 15.46 -14.73 -6.65
N PRO A 46 15.38 -16.07 -6.62
CA PRO A 46 16.06 -16.84 -5.59
C PRO A 46 17.57 -16.61 -5.72
N LEU A 47 18.24 -16.49 -4.58
CA LEU A 47 19.71 -16.52 -4.54
C LEU A 47 20.21 -17.84 -5.14
N PRO A 48 21.36 -17.85 -5.84
CA PRO A 48 21.95 -19.09 -6.31
C PRO A 48 22.19 -20.02 -5.11
N ILE A 49 21.89 -21.30 -5.28
CA ILE A 49 22.15 -22.29 -4.23
C ILE A 49 23.67 -22.41 -4.09
N PRO A 50 24.25 -22.10 -2.91
CA PRO A 50 25.68 -22.24 -2.70
C PRO A 50 26.06 -23.72 -2.82
N ARG A 51 27.20 -24.01 -3.46
CA ARG A 51 27.64 -25.40 -3.67
C ARG A 51 28.20 -25.99 -2.38
N TRP A 52 28.69 -25.15 -1.49
CA TRP A 52 29.27 -25.55 -0.22
C TRP A 52 28.80 -24.70 0.96
N LYS A 53 29.03 -25.20 2.18
CA LYS A 53 28.81 -24.39 3.39
C LYS A 53 29.72 -23.14 3.33
N TRP A 54 29.13 -21.97 3.48
CA TRP A 54 29.81 -20.67 3.56
C TRP A 54 30.44 -20.13 2.25
N GLU A 55 30.00 -20.58 1.08
CA GLU A 55 30.30 -19.85 -0.17
C GLU A 55 29.36 -18.65 -0.30
N GLU A 56 29.92 -17.46 -0.59
CA GLU A 56 29.20 -16.21 -0.91
C GLU A 56 28.49 -16.28 -2.26
#